data_AF-A0AAD0X1J5-F1
#
_entry.id   AF-A0AAD0X1J5-F1
#
_cell.length_a   1.000
_cell.length_b   1.000
_cell.length_c   1.000
_cell.angle_alpha   90.00
_cell.angle_beta   90.00
_cell.angle_gamma   90.00
#
_symmetry.space_group_name_H-M   'P 1'
#
loop_
_entity.id
_entity.type
_entity.pdbx_description
1 polymer ?
#
loop_
_entity_poly.entity_id
_entity_poly.type
_entity_poly.pdbx_seq_one_letter_code
_entity_poly.pdbx_strand_id
1 'polypeptide(L)'
;MKMRTALLGGLALIGLTNAITLGGVWINRGGEPDSRLLLSERELRRSLDWTMRENSSLALRLDWRRPSDPKGDDRYERLLLDESALLKLGFTVGDREQMRFDNRNREVLVVLELDGPARKAELERARQRQQTAESELRAAPADKRREDAERAARDYVEQEERRESRLFAVDAGQDREALRGRYPDRSRYAIVPGNVSAWVRDGRLTGQISSLRISEINVPHAWRKPLDEELVRDPNGAVPPRFRLWLSIGQRLEPWIDSAPEFPRGGRQATPEDADSLASSTRP
;
A
#
# COMPACT_ATOMS: atom_id res chain seq x y z
N MET A 1 11.07 -55.36 2.72
CA MET A 1 9.86 -54.79 2.05
C MET A 1 9.33 -53.53 2.75
N LYS A 2 9.15 -53.51 4.08
CA LYS A 2 8.63 -52.34 4.85
C LYS A 2 9.36 -50.99 4.61
N MET A 3 10.68 -51.03 4.40
CA MET A 3 11.49 -49.81 4.18
C MET A 3 11.26 -49.17 2.80
N ARG A 4 10.99 -49.99 1.77
CA ARG A 4 10.70 -49.50 0.40
C ARG A 4 9.31 -48.86 0.32
N THR A 5 8.32 -49.44 1.01
CA THR A 5 6.97 -48.87 1.10
C THR A 5 6.92 -47.58 1.90
N ALA A 6 7.71 -47.47 2.98
CA ALA A 6 7.85 -46.23 3.74
C ALA A 6 8.53 -45.11 2.92
N LEU A 7 9.56 -45.45 2.16
CA LEU A 7 10.27 -44.49 1.30
C LEU A 7 9.41 -44.01 0.13
N LEU A 8 8.66 -44.91 -0.51
CA LEU A 8 7.67 -44.54 -1.52
C LEU A 8 6.53 -43.69 -0.95
N GLY A 9 6.05 -44.00 0.27
CA GLY A 9 5.06 -43.19 0.97
C GLY A 9 5.57 -41.79 1.28
N GLY A 10 6.81 -41.66 1.74
CA GLY A 10 7.46 -40.37 1.98
C GLY A 10 7.62 -39.53 0.71
N LEU A 11 8.07 -40.14 -0.40
CA LEU A 11 8.18 -39.47 -1.69
C LEU A 11 6.81 -39.04 -2.23
N ALA A 12 5.79 -39.89 -2.10
CA ALA A 12 4.43 -39.55 -2.51
C ALA A 12 3.87 -38.37 -1.73
N LEU A 13 4.13 -38.32 -0.41
CA LEU A 13 3.72 -37.19 0.43
C LEU A 13 4.41 -35.88 0.01
N ILE A 14 5.73 -35.91 -0.22
CA ILE A 14 6.50 -34.75 -0.69
C ILE A 14 6.02 -34.30 -2.08
N GLY A 15 5.76 -35.24 -2.98
CA GLY A 15 5.22 -34.93 -4.31
C GLY A 15 3.85 -34.26 -4.23
N LEU A 16 2.96 -34.78 -3.38
CA LEU A 16 1.62 -34.24 -3.18
C LEU A 16 1.64 -32.84 -2.58
N THR A 17 2.45 -32.59 -1.55
CA THR A 17 2.54 -31.26 -0.93
C THR A 17 3.07 -30.22 -1.90
N ASN A 18 4.10 -30.55 -2.68
CA ASN A 18 4.61 -29.65 -3.73
C ASN A 18 3.61 -29.43 -4.86
N ALA A 19 2.83 -30.45 -5.24
CA ALA A 19 1.79 -30.29 -6.25
C ALA A 19 0.68 -29.33 -5.78
N ILE A 20 0.28 -29.40 -4.50
CA ILE A 20 -0.71 -28.50 -3.91
C ILE A 20 -0.20 -27.05 -3.91
N THR A 21 1.05 -26.81 -3.49
CA THR A 21 1.61 -25.46 -3.44
C THR A 21 1.78 -24.86 -4.83
N LEU A 22 2.33 -25.61 -5.79
CA LEU A 22 2.49 -25.16 -7.18
C LEU A 22 1.14 -24.96 -7.88
N GLY A 23 0.16 -25.81 -7.59
CA GLY A 23 -1.21 -25.65 -8.07
C GLY A 23 -1.83 -24.33 -7.58
N GLY A 24 -1.62 -23.97 -6.31
CA GLY A 24 -2.06 -22.69 -5.76
C GLY A 24 -1.44 -21.48 -6.48
N VAL A 25 -0.15 -21.55 -6.82
CA VAL A 25 0.54 -20.51 -7.59
C VAL A 25 0.01 -20.43 -9.03
N TRP A 26 -0.18 -21.58 -9.67
CA TRP A 26 -0.72 -21.65 -11.02
C TRP A 26 -2.13 -21.06 -11.11
N ILE A 27 -2.99 -21.36 -10.13
CA ILE A 27 -4.33 -20.74 -10.03
C ILE A 27 -4.23 -19.24 -9.77
N ASN A 28 -3.37 -18.81 -8.83
CA ASN A 28 -3.25 -17.39 -8.49
C ASN A 28 -2.76 -16.55 -9.68
N ARG A 29 -1.80 -17.07 -10.45
CA ARG A 29 -1.22 -16.41 -11.63
C ARG A 29 -1.94 -16.76 -12.93
N GLY A 30 -2.98 -17.60 -12.87
CA GLY A 30 -3.72 -18.06 -14.03
C GLY A 30 -4.65 -16.99 -14.57
N GLY A 31 -4.68 -16.86 -15.90
CA GLY A 31 -5.52 -15.87 -16.58
C GLY A 31 -5.05 -14.43 -16.39
N GLU A 32 -5.98 -13.49 -16.52
CA GLU A 32 -5.71 -12.08 -16.26
C GLU A 32 -5.61 -11.83 -14.74
N PRO A 33 -4.57 -11.15 -14.24
CA PRO A 33 -4.50 -10.78 -12.81
C PRO A 33 -5.67 -9.87 -12.42
N ASP A 34 -6.06 -9.92 -11.14
CA ASP A 34 -7.07 -9.00 -10.59
C ASP A 34 -6.64 -7.54 -10.77
N SER A 35 -5.35 -7.26 -10.60
CA SER A 35 -4.77 -5.94 -10.79
C SER A 35 -3.29 -6.03 -11.13
N ARG A 36 -2.78 -5.02 -11.83
CA ARG A 36 -1.38 -4.91 -12.19
C ARG A 36 -0.94 -3.46 -12.04
N LEU A 37 -0.18 -3.19 -10.98
CA LEU A 37 0.21 -1.84 -10.58
C LEU A 37 1.71 -1.61 -10.85
N LEU A 38 2.06 -0.46 -11.43
CA LEU A 38 3.44 -0.01 -11.52
C LEU A 38 3.81 0.77 -10.26
N LEU A 39 4.49 0.11 -9.34
CA LEU A 39 4.84 0.69 -8.04
C LEU A 39 6.28 1.18 -8.03
N SER A 40 6.55 2.24 -7.28
CA SER A 40 7.88 2.79 -7.07
C SER A 40 8.35 2.59 -5.63
N GLU A 41 9.54 3.11 -5.30
CA GLU A 41 10.07 3.21 -3.95
C GLU A 41 9.12 3.87 -2.94
N ARG A 42 8.18 4.69 -3.42
CA ARG A 42 7.18 5.39 -2.61
C ARG A 42 6.12 4.44 -2.06
N GLU A 43 5.80 3.39 -2.83
CA GLU A 43 4.77 2.40 -2.48
C GLU A 43 5.37 1.09 -1.99
N LEU A 44 6.68 0.88 -2.16
CA LEU A 44 7.38 -0.34 -1.79
C LEU A 44 8.58 -0.03 -0.90
N ARG A 45 8.52 -0.50 0.34
CA ARG A 45 9.64 -0.40 1.28
C ARG A 45 10.23 -1.77 1.55
N ARG A 46 11.52 -1.81 1.89
CA ARG A 46 12.13 -3.02 2.47
C ARG A 46 11.33 -3.44 3.71
N SER A 47 11.00 -4.73 3.82
CA SER A 47 10.52 -5.27 5.08
C SER A 47 11.67 -5.23 6.10
N LEU A 48 11.50 -4.49 7.19
CA LEU A 48 12.50 -4.42 8.26
C LEU A 48 12.27 -5.59 9.20
N ASP A 49 12.96 -6.70 8.94
CA ASP A 49 13.07 -7.78 9.92
C ASP A 49 14.12 -7.35 10.96
N TRP A 50 13.66 -7.01 12.16
CA TRP A 50 14.52 -6.61 13.29
C TRP A 50 15.39 -7.77 13.79
N THR A 51 15.09 -8.99 13.34
CA THR A 51 15.84 -10.19 13.66
C THR A 51 17.04 -10.31 12.71
N MET A 52 18.11 -9.57 13.00
CA MET A 52 19.42 -9.86 12.44
C MET A 52 19.83 -11.30 12.80
N ARG A 53 19.68 -12.23 11.85
CA ARG A 53 20.59 -13.34 11.53
C ARG A 53 19.94 -14.23 10.45
N GLU A 54 20.63 -14.33 9.31
CA GLU A 54 20.57 -15.46 8.37
C GLU A 54 19.46 -15.54 7.29
N ASN A 55 18.64 -14.50 7.06
CA ASN A 55 17.66 -14.55 5.97
C ASN A 55 18.24 -14.04 4.63
N SER A 56 18.55 -14.97 3.74
CA SER A 56 18.92 -14.75 2.32
C SER A 56 17.72 -14.37 1.41
N SER A 57 16.56 -14.08 2.03
CA SER A 57 15.33 -13.64 1.37
C SER A 57 15.16 -12.13 1.50
N LEU A 58 15.16 -11.43 0.35
CA LEU A 58 14.72 -10.04 0.28
C LEU A 58 13.19 -10.01 0.15
N ALA A 59 12.53 -9.26 1.01
CA ALA A 59 11.08 -9.03 0.97
C ALA A 59 10.76 -7.52 1.00
N LEU A 60 9.70 -7.16 0.30
CA LEU A 60 9.14 -5.82 0.27
C LEU A 60 7.80 -5.79 1.03
N ARG A 61 7.41 -4.62 1.50
CA ARG A 61 6.09 -4.35 2.05
C ARG A 61 5.44 -3.19 1.30
N LEU A 62 4.11 -3.24 1.18
CA LEU A 62 3.35 -2.12 0.64
C LEU A 62 3.34 -0.98 1.65
N ASP A 63 3.76 0.20 1.21
CA ASP A 63 3.53 1.44 1.90
C ASP A 63 2.25 2.07 1.36
N TRP A 64 1.23 2.16 2.20
CA TRP A 64 -0.10 2.62 1.83
C TRP A 64 -0.62 3.60 2.89
N ARG A 65 -1.52 4.49 2.47
CA ARG A 65 -2.06 5.55 3.30
C ARG A 65 -3.57 5.47 3.37
N ARG A 66 -4.14 6.08 4.42
CA ARG A 66 -5.56 6.41 4.46
C ARG A 66 -5.72 7.88 4.06
N PRO A 67 -6.77 8.23 3.31
CA PRO A 67 -7.11 9.64 3.08
C PRO A 67 -7.22 10.38 4.41
N SER A 68 -6.77 11.61 4.47
CA SER A 68 -7.04 12.49 5.61
C SER A 68 -8.51 12.92 5.64
N ASP A 69 -9.00 13.25 6.83
CA ASP A 69 -10.36 13.75 7.00
C ASP A 69 -10.48 15.14 6.33
N PRO A 70 -11.37 15.32 5.33
CA PRO A 70 -11.54 16.62 4.68
C PRO A 70 -12.12 17.70 5.61
N LYS A 71 -12.71 17.32 6.75
CA LYS A 71 -13.26 18.25 7.75
C LYS A 71 -12.31 18.48 8.93
N GLY A 72 -11.22 17.74 9.01
CA GLY A 72 -10.24 17.84 10.09
C GLY A 72 -9.28 19.02 9.88
N ASP A 73 -9.07 19.80 10.93
CA ASP A 73 -8.05 20.86 10.92
C ASP A 73 -6.63 20.27 11.02
N ASP A 74 -6.49 19.10 11.64
CA ASP A 74 -5.22 18.39 11.77
C ASP A 74 -4.93 17.51 10.54
N ARG A 75 -3.75 17.67 9.96
CA ARG A 75 -3.26 16.87 8.82
C ARG A 75 -3.12 15.37 9.13
N TYR A 76 -2.96 15.01 10.40
CA TYR A 76 -2.81 13.63 10.84
C TYR A 76 -4.16 12.93 11.02
N GLU A 77 -5.27 13.67 11.05
CA GLU A 77 -6.60 13.08 11.10
C GLU A 77 -6.89 12.34 9.81
N ARG A 78 -7.20 11.05 9.95
CA ARG A 78 -7.52 10.15 8.85
C ARG A 78 -9.03 10.00 8.73
N LEU A 79 -9.51 9.91 7.50
CA LEU A 79 -10.90 9.62 7.20
C LEU A 79 -11.30 8.30 7.86
N LEU A 80 -12.29 8.38 8.74
CA LEU A 80 -12.88 7.22 9.40
C LEU A 80 -14.02 6.67 8.57
N LEU A 81 -14.23 5.36 8.69
CA LEU A 81 -15.43 4.70 8.18
C LEU A 81 -16.60 5.07 9.09
N ASP A 82 -17.68 5.53 8.47
CA ASP A 82 -18.92 5.83 9.17
C ASP A 82 -19.68 4.56 9.56
N GLU A 83 -20.67 4.75 10.41
CA GLU A 83 -21.54 3.68 10.90
C GLU A 83 -22.21 2.90 9.77
N SER A 84 -22.65 3.57 8.71
CA SER A 84 -23.35 2.92 7.60
C SER A 84 -22.42 1.99 6.81
N ALA A 85 -21.16 2.39 6.60
CA ALA A 85 -20.14 1.58 5.97
C ALA A 85 -19.81 0.36 6.84
N LEU A 86 -19.68 0.56 8.16
CA LEU A 86 -19.36 -0.52 9.10
C LEU A 86 -20.50 -1.54 9.21
N LEU A 87 -21.75 -1.09 9.25
CA LEU A 87 -22.92 -1.98 9.23
C LEU A 87 -22.95 -2.84 7.96
N LYS A 88 -22.64 -2.27 6.78
CA LYS A 88 -22.51 -3.03 5.51
C LYS A 88 -21.38 -4.06 5.55
N LEU A 89 -20.32 -3.79 6.32
CA LEU A 89 -19.23 -4.73 6.56
C LEU A 89 -19.57 -5.79 7.63
N GLY A 90 -20.78 -5.77 8.19
CA GLY A 90 -21.25 -6.74 9.18
C GLY A 90 -20.84 -6.43 10.62
N PHE A 91 -20.41 -5.20 10.91
CA PHE A 91 -20.29 -4.74 12.29
C PHE A 91 -21.68 -4.46 12.87
N THR A 92 -21.80 -4.51 14.20
CA THR A 92 -23.08 -4.30 14.90
C THR A 92 -22.94 -3.24 15.98
N VAL A 93 -24.00 -2.46 16.19
CA VAL A 93 -24.11 -1.47 17.28
C VAL A 93 -24.60 -2.21 18.53
N GLY A 94 -23.74 -3.04 19.12
CA GLY A 94 -24.00 -3.65 20.43
C GLY A 94 -23.51 -2.76 21.57
N ASP A 95 -24.01 -2.99 22.79
CA ASP A 95 -23.53 -2.28 23.99
C ASP A 95 -22.00 -2.40 24.16
N ARG A 96 -21.35 -1.41 24.80
CA ARG A 96 -19.89 -1.36 25.00
C ARG A 96 -19.30 -2.65 25.60
N GLU A 97 -20.06 -3.35 26.46
CA GLU A 97 -19.66 -4.64 27.04
C GLU A 97 -19.78 -5.81 26.05
N GLN A 98 -20.69 -5.73 25.07
CA GLN A 98 -20.95 -6.76 24.06
C GLN A 98 -20.00 -6.68 22.86
N MET A 99 -19.29 -5.56 22.65
CA MET A 99 -18.17 -5.48 21.70
C MET A 99 -16.94 -6.23 22.23
N ARG A 100 -17.06 -7.56 22.24
CA ARG A 100 -15.95 -8.52 22.39
C ARG A 100 -14.83 -8.19 21.40
N PHE A 101 -13.61 -8.62 21.71
CA PHE A 101 -12.42 -8.39 20.88
C PHE A 101 -12.65 -8.80 19.41
N ASP A 102 -13.34 -9.92 19.18
CA ASP A 102 -13.66 -10.44 17.85
C ASP A 102 -14.60 -9.54 17.03
N ASN A 103 -15.43 -8.71 17.68
CA ASN A 103 -16.35 -7.78 17.00
C ASN A 103 -15.68 -6.43 16.67
N ARG A 104 -14.43 -6.23 17.10
CA ARG A 104 -13.68 -5.01 16.83
C ARG A 104 -12.88 -5.09 15.55
N ASN A 105 -12.50 -6.28 15.10
CA ASN A 105 -11.71 -6.46 13.89
C ASN A 105 -12.43 -7.43 12.95
N ARG A 106 -12.54 -7.07 11.67
CA ARG A 106 -13.12 -7.95 10.66
C ARG A 106 -12.27 -7.98 9.41
N GLU A 107 -12.09 -9.19 8.89
CA GLU A 107 -11.50 -9.38 7.58
C GLU A 107 -12.44 -8.86 6.49
N VAL A 108 -11.88 -8.07 5.59
CA VAL A 108 -12.59 -7.46 4.46
C VAL A 108 -11.67 -7.42 3.24
N LEU A 109 -12.25 -7.11 2.10
CA LEU A 109 -11.51 -6.70 0.91
C LEU A 109 -11.32 -5.19 0.96
N VAL A 110 -10.09 -4.73 0.77
CA VAL A 110 -9.70 -3.32 0.73
C VAL A 110 -9.39 -2.95 -0.71
N VAL A 111 -9.89 -1.79 -1.14
CA VAL A 111 -9.54 -1.19 -2.43
C VAL A 111 -8.40 -0.20 -2.21
N LEU A 112 -7.27 -0.51 -2.83
CA LEU A 112 -6.12 0.38 -2.93
C LEU A 112 -6.17 1.12 -4.26
N GLU A 113 -6.11 2.45 -4.21
CA GLU A 113 -6.03 3.35 -5.35
C GLU A 113 -4.59 3.84 -5.50
N LEU A 114 -3.99 3.62 -6.67
CA LEU A 114 -2.69 4.15 -7.04
C LEU A 114 -2.87 5.47 -7.80
N ASP A 115 -2.29 6.54 -7.27
CA ASP A 115 -2.12 7.82 -7.99
C ASP A 115 -3.42 8.39 -8.59
N GLY A 116 -4.51 8.28 -7.81
CA GLY A 116 -5.85 8.67 -8.21
C GLY A 116 -6.40 9.92 -7.49
N PRO A 117 -7.73 10.11 -7.53
CA PRO A 117 -8.43 11.20 -6.83
C PRO A 117 -8.03 11.39 -5.36
N ALA A 118 -7.79 10.33 -4.60
CA ALA A 118 -7.39 10.44 -3.19
C ALA A 118 -6.05 11.17 -3.05
N ARG A 119 -5.06 10.85 -3.90
CA ARG A 119 -3.77 11.56 -3.93
C ARG A 119 -3.95 13.02 -4.35
N LYS A 120 -4.76 13.27 -5.37
CA LYS A 120 -5.02 14.64 -5.85
C LYS A 120 -5.60 15.52 -4.73
N ALA A 121 -6.55 14.98 -3.96
CA ALA A 121 -7.14 15.68 -2.82
C ALA A 121 -6.11 15.98 -1.72
N GLU A 122 -5.16 15.08 -1.42
CA GLU A 122 -4.07 15.35 -0.48
C GLU A 122 -3.15 16.48 -0.97
N LEU A 123 -2.76 16.45 -2.24
CA LEU A 123 -1.90 17.47 -2.85
C LEU A 123 -2.56 18.84 -2.87
N GLU A 124 -3.85 18.90 -3.22
CA GLU A 124 -4.62 20.14 -3.18
C GLU A 124 -4.70 20.72 -1.77
N ARG A 125 -4.96 19.89 -0.76
CA ARG A 125 -4.95 20.32 0.65
C ARG A 125 -3.57 20.79 1.10
N ALA A 126 -2.50 20.11 0.71
CA ALA A 126 -1.14 20.53 1.02
C ALA A 126 -0.83 21.91 0.42
N ARG A 127 -1.20 22.13 -0.85
CA ARG A 127 -1.00 23.41 -1.54
C ARG A 127 -1.84 24.54 -0.94
N GLN A 128 -3.10 24.28 -0.57
CA GLN A 128 -3.96 25.26 0.11
C GLN A 128 -3.36 25.71 1.45
N ARG A 129 -2.82 24.77 2.23
CA ARG A 129 -2.14 25.09 3.50
C ARG A 129 -0.88 25.92 3.27
N GLN A 130 -0.09 25.60 2.25
CA GLN A 130 1.07 26.41 1.87
C GLN A 130 0.68 27.84 1.49
N GLN A 131 -0.34 28.01 0.65
CA GLN A 131 -0.85 29.32 0.25
C GLN A 131 -1.35 30.13 1.45
N THR A 132 -2.04 29.47 2.40
CA THR A 132 -2.51 30.10 3.64
C THR A 132 -1.33 30.58 4.49
N ALA A 133 -0.36 29.70 4.76
CA ALA A 133 0.83 30.06 5.55
C ALA A 133 1.65 31.18 4.89
N GLU A 134 1.79 31.17 3.57
CA GLU A 134 2.44 32.24 2.81
C GLU A 134 1.69 33.58 2.94
N SER A 135 0.35 33.56 2.89
CA SER A 135 -0.47 34.77 3.08
C SER A 135 -0.35 35.34 4.49
N GLU A 136 -0.30 34.47 5.51
CA GLU A 136 -0.15 34.86 6.90
C GLU A 136 1.25 35.45 7.16
N LEU A 137 2.30 34.85 6.61
CA LEU A 137 3.66 35.38 6.70
C LEU A 137 3.76 36.74 6.00
N ARG A 138 3.15 36.90 4.82
CA ARG A 138 3.09 38.22 4.14
C ARG A 138 2.40 39.28 4.99
N ALA A 139 1.38 38.92 5.76
CA ALA A 139 0.68 39.83 6.65
C ALA A 139 1.50 40.20 7.92
N ALA A 140 2.44 39.36 8.35
CA ALA A 140 3.35 39.67 9.46
C ALA A 140 4.76 39.10 9.22
N PRO A 141 5.60 39.78 8.40
CA PRO A 141 6.87 39.21 7.91
C PRO A 141 7.95 38.98 8.98
N ALA A 142 7.85 39.63 10.14
CA ALA A 142 8.80 39.48 11.24
C ALA A 142 8.38 38.44 12.30
N ASP A 143 7.21 37.80 12.12
CA ASP A 143 6.76 36.75 13.04
C ASP A 143 7.44 35.42 12.70
N LYS A 144 8.44 35.06 13.51
CA LYS A 144 9.19 33.81 13.37
C LYS A 144 8.29 32.57 13.33
N ARG A 145 7.16 32.55 14.05
CA ARG A 145 6.24 31.40 14.02
C ARG A 145 5.62 31.21 12.64
N ARG A 146 5.31 32.31 11.94
CA ARG A 146 4.75 32.28 10.59
C ARG A 146 5.79 31.90 9.55
N GLU A 147 7.04 32.31 9.77
CA GLU A 147 8.17 31.88 8.93
C GLU A 147 8.37 30.36 9.03
N ASP A 148 8.39 29.83 10.26
CA ASP A 148 8.52 28.40 10.51
C ASP A 148 7.32 27.61 9.95
N ALA A 149 6.10 28.17 10.05
CA ALA A 149 4.89 27.56 9.50
C ALA A 149 4.88 27.51 7.96
N GLU A 150 5.30 28.58 7.27
CA GLU A 150 5.46 28.58 5.81
C GLU A 150 6.49 27.53 5.37
N ARG A 151 7.65 27.51 6.03
CA ARG A 151 8.71 26.54 5.76
C ARG A 151 8.19 25.12 5.89
N ALA A 152 7.51 24.81 7.00
CA ALA A 152 6.93 23.49 7.23
C ALA A 152 5.84 23.14 6.20
N ALA A 153 5.04 24.10 5.74
CA ALA A 153 4.01 23.88 4.72
C ALA A 153 4.63 23.62 3.34
N ARG A 154 5.68 24.35 2.96
CA ARG A 154 6.44 24.10 1.73
C ARG A 154 7.08 22.73 1.73
N ASP A 155 7.77 22.38 2.82
CA ASP A 155 8.43 21.08 2.96
C ASP A 155 7.40 19.94 2.91
N TYR A 156 6.20 20.16 3.45
CA TYR A 156 5.09 19.20 3.37
C TYR A 156 4.60 18.98 1.93
N VAL A 157 4.42 20.04 1.13
CA VAL A 157 4.07 19.91 -0.30
C VAL A 157 5.14 19.12 -1.05
N GLU A 158 6.42 19.40 -0.82
CA GLU A 158 7.50 18.65 -1.45
C GLU A 158 7.46 17.16 -1.09
N GLN A 159 7.19 16.83 0.18
CA GLN A 159 7.07 15.45 0.63
C GLN A 159 5.89 14.73 -0.05
N GLU A 160 4.70 15.33 -0.10
CA GLU A 160 3.53 14.75 -0.77
C GLU A 160 3.77 14.55 -2.29
N GLU A 161 4.48 15.49 -2.93
CA GLU A 161 4.81 15.40 -4.34
C GLU A 161 5.82 14.30 -4.65
N ARG A 162 6.87 14.15 -3.82
CA ARG A 162 8.07 13.38 -4.18
C ARG A 162 8.30 12.10 -3.37
N ARG A 163 7.85 12.03 -2.12
CA ARG A 163 8.28 10.99 -1.16
C ARG A 163 7.15 10.12 -0.66
N GLU A 164 6.01 10.73 -0.37
CA GLU A 164 4.88 10.03 0.24
C GLU A 164 4.27 8.99 -0.70
N SER A 165 3.77 7.88 -0.14
CA SER A 165 3.10 6.87 -0.96
C SER A 165 1.91 7.45 -1.73
N ARG A 166 1.75 7.05 -2.99
CA ARG A 166 0.59 7.40 -3.83
C ARG A 166 -0.53 6.37 -3.72
N LEU A 167 -0.35 5.35 -2.88
CA LEU A 167 -1.26 4.23 -2.71
C LEU A 167 -2.19 4.48 -1.52
N PHE A 168 -3.48 4.64 -1.79
CA PHE A 168 -4.49 4.96 -0.78
C PHE A 168 -5.51 3.85 -0.61
N ALA A 169 -5.82 3.48 0.63
CA ALA A 169 -6.98 2.66 0.93
C ALA A 169 -8.25 3.52 0.89
N VAL A 170 -9.02 3.40 -0.18
CA VAL A 170 -10.15 4.31 -0.48
C VAL A 170 -11.52 3.71 -0.20
N ASP A 171 -11.62 2.38 -0.16
CA ASP A 171 -12.88 1.68 0.11
C ASP A 171 -12.64 0.29 0.70
N ALA A 172 -13.68 -0.30 1.28
CA ALA A 172 -13.69 -1.66 1.77
C ALA A 172 -15.05 -2.35 1.52
N GLY A 173 -15.02 -3.67 1.29
CA GLY A 173 -16.22 -4.46 1.05
C GLY A 173 -16.02 -5.94 1.32
N GLN A 174 -17.09 -6.72 1.17
CA GLN A 174 -17.05 -8.19 1.31
C GLN A 174 -17.13 -8.91 -0.04
N ASP A 175 -17.70 -8.25 -1.05
CA ASP A 175 -17.93 -8.82 -2.38
C ASP A 175 -16.89 -8.28 -3.37
N ARG A 176 -16.02 -9.18 -3.85
CA ARG A 176 -14.96 -8.86 -4.80
C ARG A 176 -15.51 -8.40 -6.15
N GLU A 177 -16.56 -9.03 -6.66
CA GLU A 177 -17.12 -8.70 -7.98
C GLU A 177 -17.81 -7.34 -7.93
N ALA A 178 -18.56 -7.07 -6.86
CA ALA A 178 -19.17 -5.75 -6.65
C ALA A 178 -18.11 -4.65 -6.51
N LEU A 179 -17.01 -4.91 -5.81
CA LEU A 179 -15.88 -3.97 -5.73
C LEU A 179 -15.22 -3.77 -7.10
N ARG A 180 -14.95 -4.84 -7.85
CA ARG A 180 -14.35 -4.74 -9.18
C ARG A 180 -15.27 -4.02 -10.17
N GLY A 181 -16.59 -4.19 -10.07
CA GLY A 181 -17.56 -3.45 -10.86
C GLY A 181 -17.54 -1.94 -10.58
N ARG A 182 -17.34 -1.54 -9.32
CA ARG A 182 -17.18 -0.12 -8.94
C ARG A 182 -15.80 0.45 -9.29
N TYR A 183 -14.77 -0.38 -9.27
CA TYR A 183 -13.38 -0.02 -9.53
C TYR A 183 -12.78 -0.85 -10.69
N PRO A 184 -13.23 -0.62 -11.94
CA PRO A 184 -12.90 -1.49 -13.07
C PRO A 184 -11.46 -1.35 -13.58
N ASP A 185 -10.80 -0.21 -13.36
CA ASP A 185 -9.43 0.04 -13.82
C ASP A 185 -8.41 -0.78 -13.00
N ARG A 186 -8.01 -1.93 -13.54
CA ARG A 186 -7.05 -2.87 -12.93
C ARG A 186 -5.62 -2.35 -12.87
N SER A 187 -5.31 -1.26 -13.57
CA SER A 187 -3.98 -0.62 -13.54
C SER A 187 -3.85 0.44 -12.45
N ARG A 188 -5.00 0.85 -11.88
CA ARG A 188 -5.11 1.88 -10.84
C ARG A 188 -5.62 1.33 -9.51
N TYR A 189 -6.56 0.39 -9.55
CA TYR A 189 -7.23 -0.14 -8.36
C TYR A 189 -6.87 -1.60 -8.12
N ALA A 190 -6.27 -1.87 -6.96
CA ALA A 190 -6.03 -3.21 -6.45
C ALA A 190 -7.02 -3.58 -5.34
N ILE A 191 -7.59 -4.78 -5.43
CA ILE A 191 -8.41 -5.35 -4.36
C ILE A 191 -7.55 -6.34 -3.59
N VAL A 192 -7.38 -6.13 -2.29
CA VAL A 192 -6.51 -6.95 -1.45
C VAL A 192 -7.20 -7.32 -0.15
N PRO A 193 -6.91 -8.48 0.45
CA PRO A 193 -7.42 -8.82 1.77
C PRO A 193 -6.83 -7.87 2.82
N GLY A 194 -7.65 -7.44 3.76
CA GLY A 194 -7.28 -6.52 4.83
C GLY A 194 -8.18 -6.68 6.04
N ASN A 195 -7.98 -5.82 7.03
CA ASN A 195 -8.78 -5.78 8.24
C ASN A 195 -9.34 -4.38 8.46
N VAL A 196 -10.59 -4.31 8.89
CA VAL A 196 -11.20 -3.09 9.43
C VAL A 196 -11.31 -3.24 10.94
N SER A 197 -10.92 -2.20 11.65
CA SER A 197 -11.13 -2.08 13.09
C SER A 197 -12.26 -1.09 13.37
N ALA A 198 -13.20 -1.46 14.23
CA ALA A 198 -14.34 -0.64 14.62
C ALA A 198 -14.42 -0.48 16.15
N TRP A 199 -14.93 0.66 16.58
CA TRP A 199 -15.15 1.00 17.98
C TRP A 199 -16.30 2.00 18.10
N VAL A 200 -16.82 2.19 19.32
CA VAL A 200 -17.83 3.22 19.60
C VAL A 200 -17.14 4.48 20.12
N ARG A 201 -17.40 5.61 19.48
CA ARG A 201 -17.00 6.95 19.91
C ARG A 201 -18.24 7.82 20.00
N ASP A 202 -18.45 8.48 21.14
CA ASP A 202 -19.60 9.37 21.38
C ASP A 202 -20.97 8.73 21.05
N GLY A 203 -21.12 7.44 21.40
CA GLY A 203 -22.34 6.66 21.15
C GLY A 203 -22.53 6.21 19.70
N ARG A 204 -21.57 6.48 18.81
CA ARG A 204 -21.64 6.12 17.38
C ARG A 204 -20.57 5.12 17.01
N LEU A 205 -20.94 4.15 16.17
CA LEU A 205 -19.99 3.19 15.61
C LEU A 205 -19.13 3.88 14.56
N THR A 206 -17.82 3.79 14.72
CA THR A 206 -16.82 4.36 13.80
C THR A 206 -15.64 3.42 13.69
N GLY A 207 -14.84 3.57 12.63
CA GLY A 207 -13.76 2.62 12.39
C GLY A 207 -12.77 3.08 11.35
N GLN A 208 -11.82 2.21 11.05
CA GLN A 208 -10.81 2.44 10.04
C GLN A 208 -10.31 1.13 9.45
N ILE A 209 -9.79 1.19 8.24
CA ILE A 209 -8.95 0.12 7.69
C ILE A 209 -7.65 0.10 8.52
N SER A 210 -7.40 -1.00 9.21
CA SER A 210 -6.33 -1.09 10.21
C SER A 210 -5.08 -1.78 9.71
N SER A 211 -5.22 -2.74 8.80
CA SER A 211 -4.09 -3.43 8.18
C SER A 211 -4.46 -4.04 6.83
N LEU A 212 -3.46 -4.29 6.00
CA LEU A 212 -3.57 -5.21 4.87
C LEU A 212 -3.09 -6.59 5.33
N ARG A 213 -3.68 -7.65 4.79
CA ARG A 213 -3.22 -9.04 5.02
C ARG A 213 -2.08 -9.44 4.07
N ILE A 214 -1.58 -8.49 3.29
CA ILE A 214 -0.31 -8.60 2.57
C ILE A 214 0.79 -8.12 3.52
N SER A 215 1.40 -9.05 4.25
CA SER A 215 2.49 -8.73 5.16
C SER A 215 3.80 -8.45 4.41
N GLU A 216 4.13 -9.33 3.46
CA GLU A 216 5.40 -9.31 2.74
C GLU A 216 5.24 -9.80 1.30
N ILE A 217 6.03 -9.22 0.41
CA ILE A 217 6.13 -9.56 -1.01
C ILE A 217 7.55 -10.05 -1.24
N ASN A 218 7.69 -11.35 -1.43
CA ASN A 218 9.00 -11.97 -1.67
C ASN A 218 9.57 -11.56 -3.01
N VAL A 219 10.83 -11.12 -3.01
CA VAL A 219 11.53 -10.75 -4.24
C VAL A 219 12.08 -12.02 -4.91
N PRO A 220 11.72 -12.28 -6.18
CA PRO A 220 12.30 -13.38 -6.95
C PRO A 220 13.82 -13.35 -6.95
N HIS A 221 14.44 -14.54 -6.84
CA HIS A 221 15.88 -14.68 -6.66
C HIS A 221 16.71 -13.86 -7.66
N ALA A 222 16.29 -13.85 -8.94
CA ALA A 222 16.96 -13.13 -10.01
C ALA A 222 17.09 -11.61 -9.78
N TRP A 223 16.24 -11.02 -8.94
CA TRP A 223 16.16 -9.57 -8.73
C TRP A 223 16.60 -9.13 -7.32
N ARG A 224 16.94 -10.08 -6.45
CA ARG A 224 17.30 -9.77 -5.05
C ARG A 224 18.52 -8.87 -4.96
N LYS A 225 19.63 -9.27 -5.59
CA LYS A 225 20.89 -8.51 -5.53
C LYS A 225 20.75 -7.07 -6.04
N PRO A 226 20.27 -6.81 -7.27
CA PRO A 226 20.17 -5.43 -7.76
C PRO A 226 19.21 -4.57 -6.92
N LEU A 227 18.14 -5.15 -6.37
CA LEU A 227 17.20 -4.42 -5.53
C LEU A 227 17.74 -4.17 -4.11
N ASP A 228 18.42 -5.14 -3.52
CA ASP A 228 19.06 -4.99 -2.20
C ASP A 228 20.18 -3.92 -2.26
N GLU A 229 21.00 -3.92 -3.31
CA GLU A 229 22.03 -2.90 -3.53
C GLU A 229 21.44 -1.48 -3.62
N GLU A 230 20.26 -1.33 -4.23
CA GLU A 230 19.57 -0.05 -4.32
C GLU A 230 18.94 0.33 -2.96
N LEU A 231 18.24 -0.60 -2.29
CA LEU A 231 17.59 -0.35 -1.00
C LEU A 231 18.57 -0.08 0.16
N VAL A 232 19.79 -0.62 0.12
CA VAL A 232 20.84 -0.41 1.15
C VAL A 232 21.53 0.94 1.00
N ARG A 233 21.51 1.56 -0.19
CA ARG A 233 22.27 2.77 -0.48
C ARG A 233 21.88 3.98 0.36
N ASP A 234 20.79 3.93 1.12
CA ASP A 234 20.45 5.05 1.98
C ASP A 234 19.85 4.71 3.36
N PRO A 235 20.68 4.38 4.37
CA PRO A 235 20.21 4.22 5.75
C PRO A 235 19.80 5.54 6.42
N ASN A 236 20.21 6.70 5.89
CA ASN A 236 20.22 7.98 6.62
C ASN A 236 19.81 9.23 5.80
N GLY A 237 19.45 9.14 4.52
CA GLY A 237 19.86 10.19 3.59
C GLY A 237 18.84 10.80 2.66
N ALA A 238 19.42 11.72 1.91
CA ALA A 238 18.76 12.83 1.27
C ALA A 238 18.07 12.48 -0.05
N VAL A 239 18.30 11.28 -0.61
CA VAL A 239 17.79 10.89 -1.92
C VAL A 239 17.32 9.42 -1.88
N PRO A 240 16.01 9.15 -1.83
CA PRO A 240 15.51 7.79 -1.74
C PRO A 240 15.91 6.98 -2.98
N PRO A 241 16.25 5.68 -2.81
CA PRO A 241 16.56 4.77 -3.92
C PRO A 241 15.42 4.76 -4.92
N ARG A 242 15.72 5.02 -6.20
CA ARG A 242 14.67 5.15 -7.21
C ARG A 242 14.58 3.84 -7.99
N PHE A 243 13.45 3.16 -7.87
CA PHE A 243 13.15 1.99 -8.68
C PHE A 243 11.66 1.93 -8.97
N ARG A 244 11.30 1.20 -10.01
CA ARG A 244 9.91 0.85 -10.33
C ARG A 244 9.81 -0.64 -10.65
N LEU A 245 8.70 -1.25 -10.30
CA LEU A 245 8.41 -2.63 -10.68
C LEU A 245 6.91 -2.87 -10.83
N TRP A 246 6.56 -3.85 -11.65
CA TRP A 246 5.19 -4.30 -11.79
C TRP A 246 4.83 -5.28 -10.68
N LEU A 247 3.81 -4.94 -9.90
CA LEU A 247 3.18 -5.82 -8.92
C LEU A 247 1.82 -6.27 -9.44
N SER A 248 1.64 -7.58 -9.55
CA SER A 248 0.37 -8.18 -9.93
C SER A 248 -0.34 -8.75 -8.71
N ILE A 249 -1.65 -8.56 -8.61
CA ILE A 249 -2.53 -9.20 -7.64
C ILE A 249 -3.29 -10.31 -8.36
N GLY A 250 -3.21 -11.54 -7.85
CA GLY A 250 -3.76 -12.70 -8.53
C GLY A 250 -5.20 -13.03 -8.21
N GLN A 251 -5.64 -14.17 -8.76
CA GLN A 251 -6.98 -14.69 -8.53
C GLN A 251 -7.23 -15.11 -7.07
N ARG A 252 -6.18 -15.43 -6.31
CA ARG A 252 -6.25 -15.68 -4.86
C ARG A 252 -5.95 -14.43 -4.02
N LEU A 253 -5.87 -13.27 -4.68
CA LEU A 253 -5.47 -11.97 -4.09
C LEU A 253 -4.08 -11.99 -3.46
N GLU A 254 -3.23 -12.94 -3.87
CA GLU A 254 -1.84 -13.01 -3.45
C GLU A 254 -0.97 -12.23 -4.45
N PRO A 255 -0.12 -11.30 -3.98
CA PRO A 255 0.72 -10.49 -4.86
C PRO A 255 1.95 -11.26 -5.38
N TRP A 256 2.42 -10.92 -6.57
CA TRP A 256 3.77 -11.26 -7.04
C TRP A 256 4.39 -10.13 -7.86
N ILE A 257 5.72 -10.08 -7.85
CA ILE A 257 6.48 -9.19 -8.73
C ILE A 257 6.56 -9.85 -10.10
N ASP A 258 6.05 -9.15 -11.10
CA ASP A 258 5.79 -9.69 -12.43
C ASP A 258 6.94 -9.43 -13.42
N SER A 259 7.75 -8.41 -13.15
CA SER A 259 8.84 -7.98 -14.02
C SER A 259 10.12 -7.65 -13.25
N ALA A 260 11.23 -7.63 -13.98
CA ALA A 260 12.48 -7.12 -13.46
C ALA A 260 12.30 -5.66 -12.97
N PRO A 261 12.92 -5.26 -11.85
CA PRO A 261 12.92 -3.88 -11.42
C PRO A 261 13.60 -2.98 -12.45
N GLU A 262 12.96 -1.84 -12.71
CA GLU A 262 13.49 -0.76 -13.50
C GLU A 262 14.17 0.25 -12.59
N PHE A 263 15.45 0.49 -12.83
CA PHE A 263 16.21 1.51 -12.12
C PHE A 263 16.38 2.70 -13.06
N PRO A 264 15.83 3.88 -12.73
CA PRO A 264 16.07 5.10 -13.48
C PRO A 264 17.56 5.46 -13.37
N ARG A 265 18.40 4.97 -14.28
CA ARG A 265 19.80 5.38 -14.37
C ARG A 265 19.86 6.76 -15.03
N GLY A 266 20.31 7.78 -14.30
CA GLY A 266 20.46 9.12 -14.85
C GLY A 266 21.05 10.13 -13.88
N GLY A 267 22.32 9.94 -13.50
CA GLY A 267 23.14 11.02 -12.97
C GLY A 267 23.40 12.09 -14.05
N ARG A 268 22.39 12.92 -14.31
CA ARG A 268 22.40 14.29 -14.88
C ARG A 268 20.96 14.59 -15.29
N GLN A 269 20.28 15.42 -14.49
CA GLN A 269 19.04 16.11 -14.83
C GLN A 269 17.94 15.21 -15.44
N ALA A 270 17.27 14.41 -14.60
CA ALA A 270 15.91 13.98 -14.93
C ALA A 270 14.97 15.14 -14.55
N THR A 271 14.39 15.81 -15.54
CA THR A 271 13.36 16.83 -15.34
C THR A 271 12.03 16.17 -14.91
N PRO A 272 11.15 16.91 -14.21
CA PRO A 272 9.90 16.36 -13.66
C PRO A 272 8.98 15.66 -14.68
N GLU A 273 9.09 15.97 -15.98
CA GLU A 273 8.29 15.37 -17.06
C GLU A 273 8.60 13.88 -17.32
N ASP A 274 9.79 13.39 -16.98
CA ASP A 274 10.16 11.98 -17.24
C ASP A 274 9.45 10.99 -16.30
N ALA A 275 8.92 11.48 -15.18
CA ALA A 275 8.14 10.68 -14.23
C ALA A 275 6.69 10.45 -14.69
N ASP A 276 6.08 11.45 -15.35
CA ASP A 276 4.68 11.41 -15.83
C ASP A 276 4.55 10.80 -17.24
N SER A 277 5.61 10.84 -18.05
CA SER A 277 5.60 10.39 -19.45
C SER A 277 5.39 8.87 -19.65
N LEU A 278 5.39 8.06 -18.59
CA LEU A 278 5.19 6.61 -18.66
C LEU A 278 3.77 6.16 -18.29
N ALA A 279 2.89 7.06 -17.85
CA ALA A 279 1.46 6.77 -17.70
C ALA A 279 0.76 6.49 -19.04
N SER A 280 1.38 6.84 -20.17
CA SER A 280 0.84 6.65 -21.52
C SER A 280 1.48 5.51 -22.33
N SER A 281 2.47 4.80 -21.77
CA SER A 281 3.05 3.64 -22.47
C SER A 281 2.24 2.38 -22.18
N THR A 282 1.01 2.34 -22.69
CA THR A 282 0.36 1.07 -23.03
C THR A 282 1.20 0.47 -24.16
N ARG A 283 2.04 -0.53 -23.85
CA ARG A 283 2.54 -1.43 -24.89
C ARG A 283 1.58 -2.62 -24.98
N PRO A 284 1.32 -3.10 -26.22
CA PRO A 284 0.25 -4.04 -26.55
C PRO A 284 0.37 -5.37 -25.81
#